data_AF-A0A6P4D4L9-F1
#
_entry.id   AF-A0A6P4D4L9-F1
#
_cell.length_a   1.000
_cell.length_b   1.000
_cell.length_c   1.000
_cell.angle_alpha   90.00
_cell.angle_beta   90.00
_cell.angle_gamma   90.00
#
_symmetry.space_group_name_H-M   'P 1'
#
loop_
_entity.id
_entity.type
_entity.pdbx_description
1 polymer ?
#
loop_
_entity_poly.entity_id
_entity_poly.type
_entity_poly.pdbx_seq_one_letter_code
_entity_poly.pdbx_strand_id
1 'polypeptide(L)'
;MSYLFRMIVLLLVLLANPLIVHSRILRSSSDSNVHSQRSFDSIDNQKSKLDAEAVAGARRYLKEFGYLQEQDHDDFEGAIKKFQKYYNLEVSGKLDSQTNKIMSMPRCGIPDHHRHLHHHLHRHHRGFSKNLLKVTSKYAFSKDAPSWPNNKRNLTYSFDPSG
;
A
#
# COMPACT_ATOMS: atom_id res chain seq x y z
N MET A 1 -25.72 -42.84 -28.39
CA MET A 1 -25.01 -41.54 -28.37
C MET A 1 -23.57 -41.80 -27.95
N SER A 2 -22.66 -41.82 -28.92
CA SER A 2 -21.29 -42.32 -28.76
C SER A 2 -20.49 -41.47 -27.77
N TYR A 3 -19.74 -42.11 -26.87
CA TYR A 3 -18.92 -41.44 -25.84
C TYR A 3 -17.99 -40.35 -26.41
N LEU A 4 -17.53 -40.53 -27.66
CA LEU A 4 -16.76 -39.54 -28.40
C LEU A 4 -17.49 -38.19 -28.54
N PHE A 5 -18.79 -38.20 -28.81
CA PHE A 5 -19.59 -36.98 -28.91
C PHE A 5 -19.68 -36.24 -27.57
N ARG A 6 -19.82 -36.98 -26.46
CA ARG A 6 -19.82 -36.40 -25.10
C ARG A 6 -18.47 -35.78 -24.73
N MET A 7 -17.37 -36.43 -25.09
CA MET A 7 -16.03 -35.92 -24.83
C MET A 7 -15.71 -34.66 -25.65
N ILE A 8 -16.15 -34.63 -26.91
CA ILE A 8 -15.97 -33.46 -27.79
C ILE A 8 -16.76 -32.25 -27.26
N VAL A 9 -18.00 -32.45 -26.81
CA VAL A 9 -18.81 -31.37 -26.24
C VAL A 9 -18.18 -30.83 -24.95
N LEU A 10 -17.68 -31.69 -24.06
CA LEU A 10 -16.98 -31.24 -22.84
C LEU A 10 -15.70 -30.45 -23.14
N LEU A 11 -14.92 -30.88 -24.13
CA LEU A 11 -13.70 -30.19 -24.54
C LEU A 11 -14.00 -28.81 -25.15
N LEU A 12 -15.05 -28.70 -25.96
CA LEU A 12 -15.49 -27.41 -26.52
C LEU A 12 -16.01 -26.46 -25.44
N VAL A 13 -16.69 -26.95 -24.41
CA VAL A 13 -17.13 -26.14 -23.26
C VAL A 13 -15.94 -25.65 -22.43
N LEU A 14 -14.87 -26.43 -22.29
CA LEU A 14 -13.66 -26.00 -21.59
C LEU A 14 -12.84 -24.98 -22.40
N LEU A 15 -12.80 -25.11 -23.72
CA LEU A 15 -12.06 -24.20 -24.61
C LEU A 15 -12.83 -22.89 -24.90
N ALA A 16 -14.15 -22.90 -24.82
CA ALA A 16 -15.00 -21.73 -25.08
C ALA A 16 -15.17 -20.78 -23.87
N ASN A 17 -14.69 -21.18 -22.68
CA ASN A 17 -14.72 -20.33 -21.50
C ASN A 17 -13.33 -19.70 -21.28
N PRO A 18 -13.05 -18.47 -21.74
CA PRO A 18 -11.99 -17.70 -21.12
C PRO A 18 -12.41 -17.54 -19.66
N LEU A 19 -11.60 -18.00 -18.71
CA LEU A 19 -11.85 -17.80 -17.28
C LEU A 19 -12.10 -16.30 -17.05
N ILE A 20 -13.37 -15.92 -16.97
CA ILE A 20 -13.76 -14.54 -16.71
C ILE A 20 -13.43 -14.31 -15.24
N VAL A 21 -12.21 -13.87 -15.00
CA VAL A 21 -11.84 -13.21 -13.76
C VAL A 21 -12.63 -11.91 -13.75
N HIS A 22 -13.88 -11.98 -13.29
CA HIS A 22 -14.65 -10.80 -12.99
C HIS A 22 -13.93 -10.08 -11.85
N SER A 23 -13.32 -8.94 -12.13
CA SER A 23 -13.07 -7.95 -11.10
C SER A 23 -14.43 -7.66 -10.45
N ARG A 24 -14.60 -8.03 -9.18
CA ARG A 24 -15.77 -7.62 -8.40
C ARG A 24 -15.69 -6.11 -8.26
N ILE A 25 -16.34 -5.38 -9.16
CA ILE A 25 -16.70 -3.99 -8.93
C ILE A 25 -17.76 -4.05 -7.83
N LEU A 26 -17.45 -3.49 -6.66
CA LEU A 26 -18.42 -3.26 -5.61
C LEU A 26 -19.47 -2.29 -6.14
N ARG A 27 -20.54 -2.85 -6.72
CA ARG A 27 -21.75 -2.14 -7.10
C ARG A 27 -22.46 -1.77 -5.81
N SER A 28 -22.33 -0.51 -5.41
CA SER A 28 -23.17 0.10 -4.37
C SER A 28 -24.60 0.10 -4.89
N SER A 29 -25.43 -0.81 -4.38
CA SER A 29 -26.88 -0.76 -4.59
C SER A 29 -27.45 0.35 -3.71
N SER A 30 -27.72 1.50 -4.34
CA SER A 30 -28.69 2.44 -3.83
C SER A 30 -30.08 1.87 -4.14
N ASP A 31 -30.72 1.25 -3.15
CA ASP A 31 -32.17 1.02 -3.17
C ASP A 31 -32.80 1.62 -1.91
N SER A 32 -33.79 2.46 -2.16
CA SER A 32 -34.51 3.29 -1.21
C SER A 32 -35.61 2.54 -0.47
N ASN A 33 -35.70 2.82 0.84
CA ASN A 33 -36.90 2.83 1.71
C ASN A 33 -37.82 1.59 1.75
N VAL A 34 -37.61 0.75 2.76
CA VAL A 34 -38.69 0.08 3.51
C VAL A 34 -38.35 0.09 5.01
N HIS A 35 -39.28 0.62 5.81
CA HIS A 35 -39.20 0.79 7.25
C HIS A 35 -39.12 -0.56 8.00
N SER A 36 -38.01 -0.82 8.70
CA SER A 36 -37.93 -1.80 9.79
C SER A 36 -36.74 -1.51 10.70
N GLN A 37 -37.03 -1.20 11.97
CA GLN A 37 -36.10 -0.82 13.04
C GLN A 37 -35.14 -1.95 13.50
N ARG A 38 -34.62 -2.79 12.60
CA ARG A 38 -33.67 -3.89 12.91
C ARG A 38 -32.24 -3.63 12.39
N SER A 39 -31.90 -2.41 12.00
CA SER A 39 -30.72 -2.13 11.16
C SER A 39 -29.76 -1.06 11.72
N PHE A 40 -29.67 -0.89 13.04
CA PHE A 40 -28.67 0.02 13.64
C PHE A 40 -27.48 -0.75 14.22
N ASP A 41 -27.72 -1.82 14.99
CA ASP A 41 -26.64 -2.60 15.64
C ASP A 41 -25.65 -3.24 14.65
N SER A 42 -26.11 -3.61 13.45
CA SER A 42 -25.26 -4.20 12.40
C SER A 42 -24.32 -3.17 11.78
N ILE A 43 -24.75 -1.91 11.66
CA ILE A 43 -23.95 -0.81 11.10
C ILE A 43 -22.84 -0.44 12.08
N ASP A 44 -23.15 -0.38 13.38
CA ASP A 44 -22.17 -0.05 14.42
C ASP A 44 -21.08 -1.12 14.55
N ASN A 45 -21.45 -2.41 14.41
CA ASN A 45 -20.48 -3.51 14.39
C ASN A 45 -19.62 -3.53 13.10
N GLN A 46 -20.19 -3.16 11.96
CA GLN A 46 -19.41 -3.04 10.73
C GLN A 46 -18.46 -1.84 10.78
N LYS A 47 -18.93 -0.70 11.31
CA LYS A 47 -18.13 0.52 11.46
C LYS A 47 -16.96 0.30 12.41
N SER A 48 -17.20 -0.30 13.59
CA SER A 48 -16.13 -0.60 14.55
C SER A 48 -15.06 -1.54 13.98
N LYS A 49 -15.47 -2.52 13.17
CA LYS A 49 -14.54 -3.42 12.47
C LYS A 49 -13.72 -2.67 11.40
N LEU A 50 -14.37 -1.83 10.60
CA LEU A 50 -13.70 -1.01 9.58
C LEU A 50 -12.70 -0.03 10.22
N ASP A 51 -13.08 0.58 11.34
CA ASP A 51 -12.21 1.49 12.09
C ASP A 51 -11.00 0.74 12.67
N ALA A 52 -11.20 -0.48 13.20
CA ALA A 52 -10.11 -1.32 13.68
C ALA A 52 -9.13 -1.75 12.56
N GLU A 53 -9.65 -2.08 11.37
CA GLU A 53 -8.84 -2.42 10.20
C GLU A 53 -8.05 -1.19 9.69
N ALA A 54 -8.69 -0.03 9.64
CA ALA A 54 -8.03 1.22 9.26
C ALA A 54 -6.89 1.57 10.22
N VAL A 55 -7.11 1.45 11.53
CA VAL A 55 -6.06 1.67 12.54
C VAL A 55 -4.93 0.65 12.42
N ALA A 56 -5.25 -0.63 12.20
CA ALA A 56 -4.23 -1.67 11.98
C ALA A 56 -3.38 -1.39 10.72
N GLY A 57 -4.03 -0.96 9.62
CA GLY A 57 -3.37 -0.56 8.38
C GLY A 57 -2.45 0.65 8.58
N ALA A 58 -2.94 1.71 9.22
CA ALA A 58 -2.17 2.90 9.53
C ALA A 58 -0.97 2.59 10.44
N ARG A 59 -1.17 1.72 11.44
CA ARG A 59 -0.08 1.26 12.32
C ARG A 59 1.02 0.54 11.55
N ARG A 60 0.66 -0.34 10.62
CA ARG A 60 1.64 -1.01 9.75
C ARG A 60 2.39 -0.01 8.88
N TYR A 61 1.68 0.93 8.27
CA TYR A 61 2.25 1.99 7.46
C TYR A 61 3.28 2.82 8.25
N LEU A 62 2.90 3.30 9.44
CA LEU A 62 3.78 4.12 10.29
C LEU A 62 5.04 3.37 10.71
N LYS A 63 4.98 2.04 10.91
CA LYS A 63 6.17 1.20 11.18
C LYS A 63 7.08 1.10 9.96
N GLU A 64 6.51 0.85 8.78
CA GLU A 64 7.25 0.67 7.53
C GLU A 64 8.04 1.93 7.14
N PHE A 65 7.45 3.12 7.34
CA PHE A 65 8.08 4.40 7.02
C PHE A 65 8.85 5.05 8.17
N GLY A 66 8.98 4.36 9.31
CA GLY A 66 9.87 4.76 10.41
C GLY A 66 9.30 5.74 11.42
N TYR A 67 7.99 5.97 11.42
CA TYR A 67 7.31 6.85 12.39
C TYR A 67 7.02 6.17 13.73
N LEU A 68 6.83 4.83 13.71
CA LEU A 68 6.52 4.02 14.88
C LEU A 68 7.59 2.94 15.07
N GLN A 69 8.26 2.91 16.23
CA GLN A 69 9.22 1.84 16.55
C GLN A 69 8.49 0.60 17.07
N GLU A 70 9.16 -0.56 17.03
CA GLU A 70 8.62 -1.79 17.63
C GLU A 70 8.44 -1.64 19.13
N GLN A 71 9.40 -1.04 19.82
CA GLN A 71 9.37 -0.81 21.27
C GLN A 71 8.31 0.22 21.71
N ASP A 72 7.83 1.06 20.80
CA ASP A 72 6.83 2.09 21.07
C ASP A 72 5.42 1.61 20.67
N HIS A 73 4.99 0.45 21.16
CA HIS A 73 3.69 -0.14 20.78
C HIS A 73 2.50 0.79 21.05
N ASP A 74 2.61 1.66 22.05
CA ASP A 74 1.50 2.51 22.50
C ASP A 74 1.56 3.95 21.98
N ASP A 75 2.66 4.38 21.34
CA ASP A 75 2.82 5.76 20.82
C ASP A 75 2.23 5.96 19.41
N PHE A 76 1.02 5.44 19.19
CA PHE A 76 0.34 5.58 17.90
C PHE A 76 -0.03 7.03 17.59
N GLU A 77 -0.53 7.76 18.59
CA GLU A 77 -0.87 9.18 18.45
C GLU A 77 0.38 10.03 18.13
N GLY A 78 1.50 9.79 18.82
CA GLY A 78 2.75 10.48 18.56
C GLY A 78 3.30 10.19 17.17
N ALA A 79 3.19 8.95 16.70
CA ALA A 79 3.57 8.58 15.34
C ALA A 79 2.70 9.29 14.28
N ILE A 80 1.39 9.42 14.51
CA ILE A 80 0.51 10.22 13.63
C ILE A 80 0.93 11.69 13.63
N LYS A 81 1.21 12.29 14.80
CA LYS A 81 1.67 13.68 14.88
C LYS A 81 2.96 13.91 14.11
N LYS A 82 3.91 12.97 14.17
CA LYS A 82 5.16 13.03 13.39
C LYS A 82 4.87 12.97 11.88
N PHE A 83 3.98 12.08 11.46
CA PHE A 83 3.56 11.95 10.06
C PHE A 83 2.87 13.23 9.56
N GLN A 84 1.89 13.75 10.30
CA GLN A 84 1.19 14.98 9.96
C GLN A 84 2.15 16.16 9.82
N LYS A 85 3.11 16.29 10.75
CA LYS A 85 4.14 17.32 10.67
C LYS A 85 5.03 17.18 9.43
N TYR A 86 5.42 15.96 9.06
CA TYR A 86 6.27 15.71 7.88
C TYR A 86 5.57 16.06 6.56
N TYR A 87 4.27 15.76 6.46
CA TYR A 87 3.46 16.08 5.28
C TYR A 87 2.80 17.46 5.32
N ASN A 88 3.20 18.33 6.26
CA ASN A 88 2.66 19.67 6.44
C ASN A 88 1.12 19.72 6.60
N LEU A 89 0.57 18.72 7.29
CA LEU A 89 -0.84 18.66 7.69
C LEU A 89 -1.07 19.38 9.03
N GLU A 90 -2.33 19.61 9.35
CA GLU A 90 -2.73 20.00 10.70
C GLU A 90 -2.41 18.86 11.69
N VAL A 91 -1.70 19.19 12.78
CA VAL A 91 -1.21 18.20 13.74
C VAL A 91 -2.29 17.89 14.77
N SER A 92 -3.26 17.08 14.38
CA SER A 92 -4.38 16.64 15.24
C SER A 92 -4.03 15.43 16.12
N GLY A 93 -3.07 14.60 15.69
CA GLY A 93 -2.76 13.29 16.28
C GLY A 93 -3.82 12.22 16.02
N LYS A 94 -4.88 12.55 15.28
CA LYS A 94 -5.95 11.61 14.92
C LYS A 94 -5.76 11.14 13.49
N LEU A 95 -6.21 9.92 13.21
CA LEU A 95 -6.23 9.38 11.85
C LEU A 95 -7.41 10.00 11.07
N ASP A 96 -7.27 11.27 10.69
CA ASP A 96 -8.26 12.02 9.95
C ASP A 96 -8.31 11.65 8.46
N SER A 97 -9.32 12.15 7.76
CA SER A 97 -9.55 11.85 6.34
C SER A 97 -8.40 12.34 5.45
N GLN A 98 -7.78 13.47 5.78
CA GLN A 98 -6.63 14.01 5.03
C GLN A 98 -5.38 13.14 5.22
N THR A 99 -5.12 12.70 6.45
CA THR A 99 -4.03 11.77 6.79
C THR A 99 -4.21 10.45 6.05
N ASN A 100 -5.41 9.86 6.11
CA ASN A 100 -5.74 8.62 5.37
C ASN A 100 -5.59 8.77 3.86
N LYS A 101 -5.98 9.94 3.31
CA LYS A 101 -5.83 10.22 1.88
C LYS A 101 -4.36 10.19 1.47
N ILE A 102 -3.47 10.78 2.25
CA ILE A 102 -2.02 10.77 1.92
C ILE A 102 -1.42 9.38 2.13
N MET A 103 -1.78 8.68 3.20
CA MET A 103 -1.30 7.31 3.44
C MET A 103 -1.72 6.32 2.34
N SER A 104 -2.83 6.58 1.63
CA SER A 104 -3.30 5.73 0.52
C SER A 104 -2.70 6.07 -0.84
N MET A 105 -1.96 7.19 -0.97
CA MET A 105 -1.31 7.55 -2.24
C MET A 105 -0.08 6.64 -2.49
N PRO A 106 0.15 6.21 -3.75
CA PRO A 106 1.34 5.43 -4.09
C PRO A 106 2.60 6.26 -3.82
N ARG A 107 3.63 5.63 -3.25
CA ARG A 107 4.90 6.26 -2.89
C ARG A 107 6.08 5.32 -3.09
N CYS A 108 7.29 5.83 -2.98
CA CYS A 108 8.48 4.99 -2.91
C CYS A 108 8.55 4.23 -1.57
N GLY A 109 9.17 3.05 -1.56
CA GLY A 109 9.34 2.21 -0.37
C GLY A 109 10.51 2.61 0.54
N ILE A 110 11.06 3.81 0.37
CA ILE A 110 12.15 4.32 1.23
C ILE A 110 11.51 4.95 2.48
N PRO A 111 11.94 4.58 3.71
CA PRO A 111 11.44 5.18 4.94
C PRO A 111 11.68 6.70 5.02
N ASP A 112 10.75 7.44 5.62
CA ASP A 112 10.88 8.89 5.83
C ASP A 112 11.85 9.19 6.97
N HIS A 113 11.78 8.39 8.03
CA HIS A 113 12.68 8.48 9.18
C HIS A 113 13.53 7.21 9.23
N HIS A 114 14.84 7.39 9.14
CA HIS A 114 15.77 6.29 9.32
C HIS A 114 15.65 5.85 10.78
N ARG A 115 15.15 4.63 11.02
CA ARG A 115 15.27 4.02 12.35
C ARG A 115 16.76 4.08 12.69
N HIS A 116 17.11 4.59 13.87
CA HIS A 116 18.45 4.43 14.44
C HIS A 116 18.69 2.94 14.77
N LEU A 117 18.51 2.05 13.81
CA LEU A 117 19.29 0.84 13.79
C LEU A 117 20.71 1.36 13.63
N HIS A 118 21.53 1.22 14.67
CA HIS A 118 22.95 1.48 14.60
C HIS A 118 23.45 0.96 13.24
N HIS A 119 23.72 1.90 12.32
CA HIS A 119 24.46 1.60 11.12
C HIS A 119 25.89 1.29 11.56
N HIS A 120 26.07 0.08 12.11
CA HIS A 120 27.27 -0.71 11.93
C HIS A 120 27.43 -1.13 10.46
N LEU A 121 26.76 -0.44 9.51
CA LEU A 121 27.34 -0.21 8.20
C LEU A 121 28.47 0.80 8.34
N HIS A 122 29.53 0.37 9.04
CA HIS A 122 30.84 0.66 8.53
C HIS A 122 30.79 0.40 7.03
N ARG A 123 31.20 1.42 6.28
CA ARG A 123 31.77 1.29 4.94
C ARG A 123 32.73 0.08 4.93
N HIS A 124 32.21 -1.11 4.66
CA HIS A 124 33.01 -2.28 4.37
C HIS A 124 32.54 -2.84 3.04
N HIS A 125 33.38 -2.59 2.03
CA HIS A 125 33.63 -3.60 1.02
C HIS A 125 33.67 -4.98 1.67
N ARG A 126 32.84 -5.90 1.16
CA ARG A 126 32.78 -7.36 1.39
C ARG A 126 31.63 -7.83 2.29
N GLY A 127 30.72 -8.60 1.66
CA GLY A 127 30.11 -9.77 2.29
C GLY A 127 28.68 -9.62 2.81
N PHE A 128 27.71 -9.39 1.92
CA PHE A 128 26.29 -9.60 2.27
C PHE A 128 26.03 -11.10 2.49
N SER A 129 25.70 -11.46 3.73
CA SER A 129 25.28 -12.80 4.13
C SER A 129 24.02 -13.18 3.36
N LYS A 130 24.17 -14.18 2.47
CA LYS A 130 23.08 -14.81 1.73
C LYS A 130 22.24 -15.55 2.76
N ASN A 131 21.01 -15.12 3.08
CA ASN A 131 19.85 -15.99 3.38
C ASN A 131 18.61 -15.32 4.01
N LEU A 132 18.51 -13.99 4.15
CA LEU A 132 17.29 -13.41 4.76
C LEU A 132 16.66 -12.29 3.91
N LEU A 133 16.09 -12.66 2.75
CA LEU A 133 15.44 -11.80 1.74
C LEU A 133 16.39 -11.37 0.63
N LYS A 134 16.33 -12.08 -0.49
CA LYS A 134 16.96 -11.65 -1.75
C LYS A 134 16.07 -10.58 -2.39
N VAL A 135 16.09 -9.37 -1.84
CA VAL A 135 15.60 -8.19 -2.55
C VAL A 135 16.66 -7.83 -3.59
N THR A 136 16.58 -8.45 -4.77
CA THR A 136 17.38 -7.97 -5.90
C THR A 136 16.70 -6.74 -6.47
N SER A 137 17.37 -5.60 -6.45
CA SER A 137 17.02 -4.52 -7.34
C SER A 137 17.07 -5.07 -8.78
N LYS A 138 15.97 -4.96 -9.53
CA LYS A 138 15.97 -5.26 -10.98
C LYS A 138 16.72 -4.19 -11.79
N TYR A 139 17.28 -3.20 -11.12
CA TYR A 139 18.18 -2.21 -11.68
C TYR A 139 19.59 -2.45 -11.13
N ALA A 140 20.58 -2.29 -12.00
CA ALA A 140 21.98 -2.16 -11.62
C ALA A 140 22.43 -0.78 -12.10
N PHE A 141 22.90 0.06 -11.18
CA PHE A 141 23.69 1.20 -11.60
C PHE A 141 25.01 0.69 -12.15
N SER A 142 25.52 1.30 -13.22
CA SER A 142 26.88 1.00 -13.69
C SER A 142 27.88 1.18 -12.55
N LYS A 143 29.05 0.56 -12.66
CA LYS A 143 30.09 0.43 -11.61
C LYS A 143 30.45 1.75 -10.89
N ASP A 144 30.17 2.88 -11.55
CA ASP A 144 30.49 4.23 -11.11
C ASP A 144 29.29 5.01 -10.54
N ALA A 145 28.10 4.39 -10.44
CA ALA A 145 26.87 4.98 -9.94
C ALA A 145 26.65 6.42 -10.44
N PRO A 146 26.44 6.61 -11.76
CA PRO A 146 26.44 7.92 -12.38
C PRO A 146 25.36 8.79 -11.74
N SER A 147 25.79 9.83 -11.02
CA SER A 147 24.91 10.87 -10.53
C SER A 147 24.73 11.94 -11.60
N TRP A 148 23.61 12.66 -11.56
CA TRP A 148 23.43 13.81 -12.43
C TRP A 148 24.53 14.83 -12.15
N PRO A 149 25.30 15.25 -13.17
CA PRO A 149 26.33 16.27 -13.00
C PRO A 149 25.69 17.56 -12.46
N ASN A 150 26.47 18.40 -11.77
CA ASN A 150 25.94 19.58 -11.06
C ASN A 150 25.09 20.50 -11.95
N ASN A 151 25.37 20.55 -13.25
CA ASN A 151 24.65 21.34 -14.25
C ASN A 151 23.37 20.69 -14.81
N LYS A 152 23.00 19.46 -14.41
CA LYS A 152 21.82 18.72 -14.89
C LYS A 152 20.85 18.32 -13.78
N ARG A 153 20.88 19.02 -12.63
CA ARG A 153 19.98 18.75 -11.50
C ARG A 153 18.64 19.47 -11.60
N ASN A 154 18.52 20.46 -12.47
CA ASN A 154 17.28 21.20 -12.66
C ASN A 154 16.47 20.55 -13.79
N LEU A 155 15.44 19.78 -13.43
CA LEU A 155 14.53 19.15 -14.38
C LEU A 155 13.46 20.14 -14.80
N THR A 156 13.50 20.58 -16.06
CA THR A 156 12.37 21.24 -16.70
C THR A 156 11.48 20.16 -17.29
N TYR A 157 10.28 19.97 -16.73
CA TYR A 157 9.26 19.10 -17.29
C TYR A 157 7.98 19.92 -17.50
N SER A 158 7.18 19.51 -18.47
CA SER A 158 5.84 20.05 -18.71
C SER A 158 4.89 18.88 -18.89
N PHE A 159 3.69 18.99 -18.32
CA PHE A 159 2.63 18.03 -18.61
C PHE A 159 1.85 18.52 -19.83
N ASP A 160 1.46 17.57 -20.69
CA ASP A 160 0.60 17.86 -21.82
C ASP A 160 -0.80 18.28 -21.29
N PRO A 161 -1.33 19.45 -21.67
CA PRO A 161 -2.64 19.89 -21.22
C PRO A 161 -3.82 19.10 -21.83
N SER A 162 -3.56 18.19 -22.78
CA SER A 162 -4.60 17.49 -23.57
C SER A 162 -4.98 16.09 -23.08
N GLY A 163 -4.70 15.77 -21.81
CA GLY A 163 -4.98 14.46 -21.18
C GLY A 163 -6.36 13.88 -21.44
#